data_AF-A0A376E4P5-F1
#
_entry.id   AF-A0A376E4P5-F1
#
_cell.length_a   1.000
_cell.length_b   1.000
_cell.length_c   1.000
_cell.angle_alpha   90.00
_cell.angle_beta   90.00
_cell.angle_gamma   90.00
#
_symmetry.space_group_name_H-M   'P 1'
#
loop_
_entity.id
_entity.type
_entity.pdbx_description
1 polymer ?
#
loop_
_entity_poly.entity_id
_entity_poly.type
_entity_poly.pdbx_seq_one_letter_code
_entity_poly.pdbx_strand_id
1 'polypeptide(L)'
;MARKGVVILDFYASFRTDENWAAKSGLDFSDGKQVLEWFKKEYCGWSTIWYELFENASVPFIPRPIYYMPLDQGWETQSHLTLLGDAAHVMPPFAGEGANMAMLDALELSRCLTSDEFSTLYEAISHYETQMRQRATKSH
;
A
#
# COMPACT_ATOMS: atom_id res chain seq x y z
N MET A 1 25.00 -1.06 5.86
CA MET A 1 26.28 -0.94 5.12
C MET A 1 26.03 -1.23 3.65
N ALA A 2 25.92 -0.19 2.83
CA ALA A 2 25.72 -0.32 1.38
C ALA A 2 27.05 -0.70 0.70
N ARG A 3 27.05 -1.72 -0.16
CA ARG A 3 28.19 -2.00 -1.05
C ARG A 3 28.18 -0.96 -2.17
N LYS A 4 29.29 -0.24 -2.33
CA LYS A 4 29.52 0.67 -3.47
C LYS A 4 29.41 -0.11 -4.78
N GLY A 5 28.59 0.36 -5.72
CA GLY A 5 28.77 0.07 -7.15
C GLY A 5 27.58 -0.53 -7.93
N VAL A 6 26.42 -0.79 -7.32
CA VAL A 6 25.24 -1.25 -8.06
C VAL A 6 24.15 -0.18 -7.95
N VAL A 7 23.81 0.44 -9.08
CA VAL A 7 22.62 1.27 -9.21
C VAL A 7 21.50 0.33 -9.65
N ILE A 8 20.48 0.19 -8.80
CA ILE A 8 19.27 -0.56 -9.12
C ILE A 8 18.20 0.47 -9.47
N LEU A 9 17.51 0.23 -10.59
CA LEU A 9 16.32 0.98 -10.98
C LEU A 9 15.11 0.07 -10.78
N ASP A 10 14.28 0.40 -9.79
CA ASP A 10 12.98 -0.22 -9.61
C ASP A 10 11.92 0.64 -10.31
N PHE A 11 11.01 -0.01 -11.04
CA PHE A 11 9.89 0.67 -11.69
C PHE A 11 8.60 -0.12 -11.51
N TYR A 12 7.48 0.60 -11.63
CA TYR A 12 6.14 0.05 -11.53
C TYR A 12 5.29 0.62 -12.65
N ALA A 13 4.44 -0.22 -13.25
CA ALA A 13 3.36 0.19 -14.13
C ALA A 13 2.04 -0.11 -13.43
N SER A 14 1.29 0.96 -13.10
CA SER A 14 0.02 0.86 -12.37
C SER A 14 -1.13 1.30 -13.27
N PHE A 15 -2.19 0.49 -13.32
CA PHE A 15 -3.37 0.75 -14.13
C PHE A 15 -4.61 0.16 -13.46
N ARG A 16 -5.79 0.67 -13.83
CA ARG A 16 -7.07 0.16 -13.32
C ARG A 16 -7.49 -1.04 -14.13
N THR A 17 -7.82 -2.13 -13.45
CA THR A 17 -8.24 -3.39 -14.08
C THR A 17 -9.08 -4.23 -13.12
N ASP A 18 -9.59 -5.36 -13.58
CA ASP A 18 -10.27 -6.36 -12.75
C ASP A 18 -9.32 -6.94 -11.70
N GLU A 19 -9.83 -7.24 -10.50
CA GLU A 19 -9.04 -7.81 -9.39
C GLU A 19 -8.23 -9.04 -9.80
N ASN A 20 -8.83 -9.90 -10.63
CA ASN A 20 -8.22 -11.15 -11.10
C ASN A 20 -7.53 -11.02 -12.47
N TRP A 21 -7.23 -9.80 -12.92
CA TRP A 21 -6.68 -9.56 -14.25
C TRP A 21 -5.37 -10.31 -14.46
N ALA A 22 -4.43 -10.28 -13.51
CA ALA A 22 -3.14 -10.93 -13.67
C ALA A 22 -3.28 -12.43 -14.00
N ALA A 23 -4.18 -13.13 -13.27
CA ALA A 23 -4.46 -14.54 -13.51
C ALA A 23 -5.23 -14.81 -14.82
N LYS A 24 -6.06 -13.86 -15.27
CA LYS A 24 -6.91 -13.99 -16.48
C LYS A 24 -6.26 -13.45 -17.75
N SER A 25 -5.17 -12.68 -17.63
CA SER A 25 -4.51 -11.97 -18.72
C SER A 25 -3.89 -12.90 -19.77
N GLY A 26 -3.57 -14.14 -19.38
CA GLY A 26 -2.81 -15.08 -20.21
C GLY A 26 -1.34 -14.69 -20.38
N LEU A 27 -0.84 -13.72 -19.61
CA LEU A 27 0.57 -13.34 -19.59
C LEU A 27 1.37 -14.27 -18.67
N ASP A 28 2.48 -14.78 -19.19
CA ASP A 28 3.60 -15.31 -18.44
C ASP A 28 4.50 -14.15 -18.03
N PHE A 29 4.44 -13.79 -16.75
CA PHE A 29 5.26 -12.71 -16.19
C PHE A 29 6.76 -13.06 -16.10
N SER A 30 7.15 -14.30 -16.40
CA SER A 30 8.54 -14.69 -16.57
C SER A 30 9.05 -14.48 -18.00
N ASP A 31 8.15 -14.21 -18.97
CA ASP A 31 8.50 -13.85 -20.34
C ASP A 31 8.46 -12.32 -20.53
N GLY A 32 9.62 -11.69 -20.40
CA GLY A 32 9.76 -10.24 -20.57
C GLY A 32 9.33 -9.72 -21.95
N LYS A 33 9.40 -10.53 -23.01
CA LYS A 33 8.92 -10.12 -24.34
C LYS A 33 7.40 -10.03 -24.35
N GLN A 34 6.73 -11.00 -23.74
CA GLN A 34 5.27 -11.00 -23.68
C GLN A 34 4.75 -9.82 -22.85
N VAL A 35 5.39 -9.52 -21.72
CA VAL A 35 5.06 -8.35 -20.90
C VAL A 35 5.33 -7.04 -21.65
N LEU A 36 6.43 -6.94 -22.40
CA LEU A 36 6.71 -5.77 -23.24
C LEU A 36 5.66 -5.58 -24.34
N GLU A 37 5.25 -6.64 -25.04
CA GLU A 37 4.20 -6.54 -26.07
C GLU A 37 2.85 -6.15 -25.48
N TRP A 38 2.53 -6.64 -24.27
CA TRP A 38 1.38 -6.15 -23.52
C TRP A 38 1.52 -4.66 -23.20
N PHE A 39 2.67 -4.21 -22.68
CA PHE A 39 2.91 -2.80 -22.34
C PHE A 39 2.75 -1.89 -23.56
N LYS A 40 3.31 -2.27 -24.72
CA LYS A 40 3.15 -1.52 -25.99
C LYS A 40 1.68 -1.34 -26.39
N LYS A 41 0.86 -2.36 -26.14
CA LYS A 41 -0.58 -2.32 -26.45
C LYS A 41 -1.35 -1.46 -25.46
N GLU A 42 -1.12 -1.65 -24.16
CA GLU A 42 -1.85 -0.96 -23.09
C GLU A 42 -1.49 0.53 -23.03
N TYR A 43 -0.21 0.86 -23.28
CA TYR A 43 0.35 2.21 -23.23
C TYR A 43 0.79 2.69 -24.62
N CYS A 44 -0.02 2.43 -25.66
CA CYS A 44 0.33 2.74 -27.05
C CYS A 44 0.60 4.24 -27.34
N GLY A 45 0.12 5.14 -26.47
CA GLY A 45 0.39 6.58 -26.55
C GLY A 45 1.72 7.02 -25.90
N TRP A 46 2.44 6.12 -25.24
CA TRP A 46 3.70 6.44 -24.57
C TRP A 46 4.88 6.37 -25.54
N SER A 47 5.90 7.18 -25.27
CA SER A 47 7.14 7.18 -26.05
C SER A 47 7.84 5.81 -25.98
N THR A 48 8.48 5.41 -27.08
CA THR A 48 9.22 4.15 -27.18
C THR A 48 10.42 4.07 -26.23
N ILE A 49 10.86 5.20 -25.67
CA ILE A 49 11.95 5.24 -24.66
C ILE A 49 11.65 4.34 -23.45
N TRP A 50 10.37 4.17 -23.10
CA TRP A 50 9.98 3.37 -21.94
C TRP A 50 10.12 1.86 -22.18
N TYR A 51 10.27 1.42 -23.43
CA TYR A 51 10.46 0.00 -23.75
C TYR A 51 11.77 -0.52 -23.18
N GLU A 52 12.81 0.32 -23.11
CA GLU A 52 14.12 -0.03 -22.56
C GLU A 52 14.02 -0.54 -21.11
N LEU A 53 13.06 -0.04 -20.31
CA LEU A 53 12.83 -0.51 -18.95
C LEU A 53 12.43 -1.99 -18.92
N PHE A 54 11.53 -2.39 -19.82
CA PHE A 54 11.04 -3.77 -19.89
C PHE A 54 12.03 -4.70 -20.58
N GLU A 55 12.75 -4.22 -21.60
CA GLU A 55 13.78 -4.97 -22.31
C GLU A 55 14.95 -5.37 -21.41
N ASN A 56 15.27 -4.55 -20.41
CA ASN A 56 16.39 -4.76 -19.49
C ASN A 56 15.96 -5.18 -18.07
N ALA A 57 14.65 -5.36 -17.83
CA ALA A 57 14.14 -5.78 -16.53
C ALA A 57 14.56 -7.22 -16.21
N SER A 58 14.86 -7.48 -14.93
CA SER A 58 15.00 -8.84 -14.44
C SER A 58 13.62 -9.47 -14.25
N VAL A 59 13.42 -10.65 -14.82
CA VAL A 59 12.20 -11.44 -14.65
C VAL A 59 12.25 -12.30 -13.38
N PRO A 60 11.09 -12.64 -12.78
CA PRO A 60 9.73 -12.34 -13.24
C PRO A 60 9.26 -10.93 -12.88
N PHE A 61 8.37 -10.37 -13.71
CA PHE A 61 7.54 -9.24 -13.34
C PHE A 61 6.56 -9.68 -12.24
N ILE A 62 6.34 -8.85 -11.22
CA ILE A 62 5.50 -9.22 -10.08
C ILE A 62 4.21 -8.40 -10.13
N PRO A 63 3.06 -8.98 -10.53
CA PRO A 63 1.78 -8.33 -10.39
C PRO A 63 1.46 -8.08 -8.91
N ARG A 64 1.06 -6.85 -8.58
CA ARG A 64 0.69 -6.47 -7.22
C ARG A 64 -0.69 -5.83 -7.22
N PRO A 65 -1.75 -6.59 -6.87
CA PRO A 65 -3.06 -6.00 -6.62
C PRO A 65 -2.96 -4.92 -5.53
N ILE A 66 -3.58 -3.78 -5.78
CA ILE A 66 -3.62 -2.66 -4.84
C ILE A 66 -4.97 -2.71 -4.14
N TYR A 67 -4.95 -3.07 -2.87
CA TYR A 67 -6.12 -3.09 -2.00
C TYR A 67 -6.20 -1.81 -1.18
N TYR A 68 -7.41 -1.52 -0.70
CA TYR A 68 -7.68 -0.41 0.21
C TYR A 68 -8.77 -0.82 1.19
N MET A 69 -8.77 -0.17 2.35
CA MET A 69 -9.81 -0.35 3.36
C MET A 69 -11.03 0.54 3.03
N PRO A 70 -12.27 0.01 3.05
CA PRO A 70 -13.47 0.84 2.92
C PRO A 70 -13.53 1.96 3.99
N LEU A 71 -13.95 3.16 3.59
CA LEU A 71 -13.96 4.34 4.45
C LEU A 71 -15.03 4.32 5.54
N ASP A 72 -16.05 3.49 5.37
CA ASP A 72 -17.15 3.28 6.32
C ASP A 72 -16.91 2.06 7.22
N GLN A 73 -15.76 1.41 7.13
CA GLN A 73 -15.45 0.27 7.97
C GLN A 73 -15.10 0.71 9.39
N GLY A 74 -15.74 0.06 10.36
CA GLY A 74 -15.46 0.20 11.78
C GLY A 74 -15.51 -1.17 12.46
N TRP A 75 -15.01 -1.22 13.70
CA TRP A 75 -15.10 -2.38 14.56
C TRP A 75 -15.51 -1.95 15.96
N GLU A 76 -16.04 -2.90 16.73
CA GLU A 76 -16.31 -2.68 18.14
C GLU A 76 -14.99 -2.67 18.92
N THR A 77 -14.75 -1.59 19.66
CA THR A 77 -13.59 -1.44 20.52
C THR A 77 -13.46 -2.62 21.48
N GLN A 78 -12.25 -3.13 21.66
CA GLN A 78 -11.94 -4.18 22.64
C GLN A 78 -10.95 -3.65 23.68
N SER A 79 -11.04 -4.11 24.92
CA SER A 79 -10.20 -3.60 26.03
C SER A 79 -8.71 -3.94 25.91
N HIS A 80 -8.35 -4.95 25.11
CA HIS A 80 -6.97 -5.48 25.04
C HIS A 80 -6.50 -5.76 23.61
N LEU A 81 -7.21 -5.27 22.61
CA LEU A 81 -6.91 -5.50 21.20
C LEU A 81 -7.28 -4.25 20.39
N THR A 82 -6.38 -3.82 19.52
CA THR A 82 -6.65 -2.77 18.54
C THR A 82 -5.76 -2.96 17.30
N LEU A 83 -5.98 -2.16 16.27
CA LEU A 83 -5.27 -2.19 14.99
C LEU A 83 -4.57 -0.84 14.75
N LEU A 84 -3.47 -0.87 14.00
CA LEU A 84 -2.76 0.33 13.54
C LEU A 84 -2.11 0.08 12.17
N GLY A 85 -1.77 1.16 11.46
CA GLY A 85 -1.17 1.11 10.13
C GLY A 85 -2.04 0.36 9.11
N ASP A 86 -1.40 -0.36 8.19
CA ASP A 86 -2.11 -1.07 7.11
C ASP A 86 -3.15 -2.09 7.62
N ALA A 87 -2.97 -2.64 8.83
CA ALA A 87 -3.96 -3.52 9.43
C ALA A 87 -5.27 -2.80 9.79
N ALA A 88 -5.19 -1.50 10.09
CA ALA A 88 -6.34 -0.66 10.42
C ALA A 88 -6.92 0.06 9.19
N HIS A 89 -6.05 0.52 8.29
CA HIS A 89 -6.44 1.43 7.20
C HIS A 89 -5.50 1.36 6.00
N VAL A 90 -5.22 0.18 5.45
CA VAL A 90 -4.45 0.07 4.20
C VAL A 90 -5.02 1.01 3.12
N MET A 91 -4.13 1.81 2.51
CA MET A 91 -4.48 2.81 1.51
C MET A 91 -3.72 2.56 0.20
N PRO A 92 -4.23 3.02 -0.95
CA PRO A 92 -3.47 2.98 -2.19
C PRO A 92 -2.12 3.73 -2.04
N PRO A 93 -1.01 3.18 -2.55
CA PRO A 93 0.33 3.71 -2.28
C PRO A 93 0.64 5.02 -3.01
N PHE A 94 -0.30 5.58 -3.77
CA PHE A 94 -0.08 6.72 -4.67
C PHE A 94 0.18 8.04 -3.93
N ALA A 95 -0.38 8.20 -2.73
CA ALA A 95 -0.12 9.38 -1.89
C ALA A 95 1.21 9.28 -1.12
N GLY A 96 1.79 8.08 -0.99
CA GLY A 96 3.04 7.87 -0.25
C GLY A 96 2.94 8.06 1.26
N GLU A 97 1.73 8.08 1.83
CA GLU A 97 1.51 8.46 3.24
C GLU A 97 1.43 7.28 4.22
N GLY A 98 1.29 6.04 3.74
CA GLY A 98 0.97 4.88 4.59
C GLY A 98 1.94 4.68 5.76
N ALA A 99 3.26 4.77 5.52
CA ALA A 99 4.26 4.59 6.57
C ALA A 99 4.21 5.70 7.63
N ASN A 100 4.01 6.96 7.22
CA ASN A 100 3.91 8.10 8.15
C ASN A 100 2.63 8.00 8.99
N MET A 101 1.53 7.54 8.38
CA MET A 101 0.27 7.29 9.06
C MET A 101 0.40 6.19 10.11
N ALA A 102 1.02 5.06 9.78
CA ALA A 102 1.29 3.99 10.74
C ALA A 102 2.19 4.46 11.91
N MET A 103 3.20 5.29 11.64
CA MET A 103 4.04 5.87 12.69
C MET A 103 3.25 6.82 13.60
N LEU A 104 2.35 7.62 13.04
CA LEU A 104 1.47 8.50 13.80
C LEU A 104 0.50 7.70 14.69
N ASP A 105 -0.05 6.60 14.16
CA ASP A 105 -0.89 5.70 14.96
C ASP A 105 -0.14 5.14 16.17
N ALA A 106 1.09 4.67 15.96
CA ALA A 106 1.92 4.13 17.04
C ALA A 106 2.19 5.19 18.12
N LEU A 107 2.45 6.43 17.71
CA LEU A 107 2.64 7.55 18.64
C LEU A 107 1.37 7.87 19.44
N GLU A 108 0.22 7.98 18.78
CA GLU A 108 -1.05 8.31 19.42
C GLU A 108 -1.54 7.20 20.34
N LEU A 109 -1.45 5.94 19.90
CA LEU A 109 -1.79 4.79 20.73
C LEU A 109 -0.90 4.74 21.97
N SER A 110 0.43 4.90 21.80
CA SER A 110 1.34 4.94 22.95
C SER A 110 0.97 6.04 23.94
N ARG A 111 0.61 7.24 23.46
CA ARG A 111 0.19 8.35 24.32
C ARG A 111 -1.09 8.05 25.07
N CYS A 112 -2.09 7.46 24.41
CA CYS A 112 -3.35 7.10 25.05
C CYS A 112 -3.13 6.05 26.14
N LEU A 113 -2.29 5.05 25.87
CA LEU A 113 -2.02 3.94 26.81
C LEU A 113 -1.19 4.36 28.04
N THR A 114 -0.39 5.44 27.94
CA THR A 114 0.44 5.93 29.05
C THR A 114 -0.11 7.21 29.70
N SER A 115 -1.30 7.65 29.31
CA SER A 115 -1.94 8.85 29.84
C SER A 115 -2.70 8.54 31.14
N ASP A 116 -2.66 9.48 32.08
CA ASP A 116 -3.51 9.44 33.29
C ASP A 116 -4.94 9.93 33.01
N GLU A 117 -5.26 10.32 31.77
CA GLU A 117 -6.59 10.82 31.37
C GLU A 117 -7.65 9.73 31.26
N PHE A 118 -7.26 8.46 31.12
CA PHE A 118 -8.17 7.33 30.93
C PHE A 118 -8.16 6.40 32.14
N SER A 119 -9.34 6.01 32.61
CA SER A 119 -9.47 5.11 33.77
C SER A 119 -9.37 3.64 33.38
N THR A 120 -9.57 3.32 32.10
CA THR A 120 -9.50 1.95 31.59
C THR A 120 -8.77 1.88 30.24
N LEU A 121 -8.21 0.70 29.93
CA LEU A 121 -7.64 0.43 28.61
C LEU A 121 -8.67 0.56 27.49
N TYR A 122 -9.93 0.19 27.78
CA TYR A 122 -11.03 0.33 26.83
C TYR A 122 -11.22 1.80 26.41
N GLU A 123 -11.23 2.73 27.37
CA GLU A 123 -11.36 4.17 27.09
C GLU A 123 -10.19 4.69 26.27
N ALA A 124 -8.95 4.34 26.65
CA ALA A 124 -7.74 4.75 25.93
C ALA A 124 -7.74 4.25 24.47
N ILE A 125 -8.06 2.97 24.25
CA ILE A 125 -8.14 2.39 22.92
C ILE A 125 -9.29 3.01 22.12
N SER A 126 -10.48 3.15 22.72
CA SER A 126 -11.63 3.76 22.06
C SER A 126 -11.34 5.19 21.58
N HIS A 127 -10.59 5.95 22.38
CA HIS A 127 -10.18 7.31 22.03
C HIS A 127 -9.21 7.29 20.84
N TYR A 128 -8.13 6.50 20.93
CA TYR A 128 -7.16 6.32 19.85
C TYR A 128 -7.85 5.94 18.53
N GLU A 129 -8.70 4.91 18.55
CA GLU A 129 -9.33 4.41 17.35
C GLU A 129 -10.27 5.45 16.69
N THR A 130 -10.95 6.26 17.50
CA THR A 130 -11.80 7.34 16.98
C THR A 130 -10.98 8.38 16.23
N GLN A 131 -9.85 8.80 16.79
CA GLN A 131 -8.96 9.79 16.17
C GLN A 131 -8.30 9.23 14.91
N MET A 132 -7.81 8.00 14.97
CA MET A 132 -7.19 7.32 13.84
C MET A 132 -8.18 7.15 12.68
N ARG A 133 -9.43 6.70 12.92
CA ARG A 133 -10.45 6.53 11.86
C ARG A 133 -10.83 7.85 11.21
N GLN A 134 -10.98 8.93 11.99
CA GLN A 134 -11.24 10.27 11.45
C GLN A 134 -10.10 10.78 10.57
N ARG A 135 -8.85 10.41 10.88
CA ARG A 135 -7.69 10.77 10.07
C ARG A 135 -7.65 9.92 8.79
N ALA A 136 -7.77 8.59 8.92
CA ALA A 136 -7.73 7.66 7.79
C ALA A 136 -8.77 8.00 6.71
N THR A 137 -9.99 8.38 7.11
CA THR A 137 -11.06 8.79 6.18
C THR A 137 -10.80 10.09 5.44
N LYS A 138 -9.93 10.98 5.94
CA LYS A 138 -9.57 12.25 5.29
C LYS A 138 -8.38 12.13 4.34
N SER A 139 -7.58 11.07 4.49
CA SER A 139 -6.37 10.83 3.70
C SER A 139 -6.61 10.06 2.39
N HIS A 140 -7.87 9.80 2.03
CA HIS A 140 -8.27 9.12 0.79
C HIS A 140 -8.80 10.08 -0.27
#